data_AF-A0AAX3S9J6-F1
#
_entry.id   AF-A0AAX3S9J6-F1
#
_cell.length_a   1.000
_cell.length_b   1.000
_cell.length_c   1.000
_cell.angle_alpha   90.00
_cell.angle_beta   90.00
_cell.angle_gamma   90.00
#
_symmetry.space_group_name_H-M   'P 1'
#
loop_
_entity.id
_entity.type
_entity.pdbx_description
1 polymer ?
#
loop_
_entity_poly.entity_id
_entity_poly.type
_entity_poly.pdbx_seq_one_letter_code
_entity_poly.pdbx_strand_id
1 'polypeptide(L)'
;MPTLFKNARFAGVLLFALLLTACARSPVLLESTKANLTPQSELIQVPFYAQTEYQCGPATLAMVLNHQGVDASLEQLIPQVFLPGREGSVQPEMLATVRRYEQLAFPIRGTMDALLGHLEAGDPVVVMQNLALPAFPMWHYAVAIGYDLPNETLILRSGEIERHTMSFSRFDATWARTERWGFVVSEPGKLPEGVTARNALEAISAFEEQHGSLASLSSWQAFAERYPTNPLGQFALGNVLYAAEQSDAALRAFESATQLDPAMGAAWLNVALVRLQQEDTISAHEALSQAAALEGEWQTRAIEILKALNPSSHKTK
;
A
#
# COMPACT_ATOMS: atom_id res chain seq x y z
N MET A 1 57.37 38.21 -20.06
CA MET A 1 56.55 37.03 -19.68
C MET A 1 55.08 37.28 -20.02
N PRO A 2 54.60 36.95 -21.23
CA PRO A 2 53.18 36.86 -21.50
C PRO A 2 52.84 35.44 -21.96
N THR A 3 52.09 34.66 -21.16
CA THR A 3 51.21 33.54 -21.59
C THR A 3 50.89 32.68 -20.38
N LEU A 4 49.78 32.94 -19.69
CA LEU A 4 49.23 31.94 -18.77
C LEU A 4 47.70 31.98 -18.63
N PHE A 5 47.01 33.00 -19.16
CA PHE A 5 45.56 33.15 -18.96
C PHE A 5 44.66 32.71 -20.13
N LYS A 6 45.20 32.21 -21.25
CA LYS A 6 44.35 31.74 -22.37
C LYS A 6 43.72 30.35 -22.16
N ASN A 7 44.26 29.52 -21.26
CA ASN A 7 43.81 28.14 -21.07
C ASN A 7 42.82 27.96 -19.91
N ALA A 8 42.65 28.97 -19.05
CA ALA A 8 41.77 28.89 -17.88
C ALA A 8 40.27 28.85 -18.26
N ARG A 9 39.89 29.44 -19.39
CA ARG A 9 38.50 29.42 -19.88
C ARG A 9 38.06 28.05 -20.39
N PHE A 10 38.96 27.29 -21.02
CA PHE A 10 38.66 25.91 -21.44
C PHE A 10 38.65 24.94 -20.25
N ALA A 11 39.52 25.14 -19.25
CA ALA A 11 39.53 24.34 -18.03
C ALA A 11 38.21 24.45 -17.23
N GLY A 12 37.63 25.65 -17.12
CA GLY A 12 36.35 25.85 -16.44
C GLY A 12 35.16 25.20 -17.16
N VAL A 13 35.14 25.22 -18.50
CA VAL A 13 34.11 24.54 -19.31
C VAL A 13 34.25 23.02 -19.24
N LEU A 14 35.49 22.49 -19.24
CA LEU A 14 35.74 21.05 -19.07
C LEU A 14 35.38 20.56 -17.67
N LEU A 15 35.63 21.36 -16.63
CA LEU A 15 35.26 21.02 -15.25
C LEU A 15 33.73 21.03 -15.07
N PHE A 16 33.01 21.95 -15.70
CA PHE A 16 31.54 21.95 -15.74
C PHE A 16 30.97 20.79 -16.55
N ALA A 17 31.62 20.39 -17.65
CA ALA A 17 31.23 19.23 -18.45
C ALA A 17 31.49 17.90 -17.71
N LEU A 18 32.56 17.81 -16.91
CA LEU A 18 32.87 16.65 -16.05
C LEU A 18 31.95 16.55 -14.83
N LEU A 19 31.41 17.67 -14.34
CA LEU A 19 30.39 17.68 -13.27
C LEU A 19 28.99 17.30 -13.77
N LEU A 20 28.77 17.27 -15.10
CA LEU A 20 27.52 16.85 -15.73
C LEU A 20 27.51 15.38 -16.15
N THR A 21 28.57 14.60 -15.89
CA THR A 21 28.53 13.13 -16.02
C THR A 21 27.89 12.50 -14.77
N ALA A 22 26.72 12.99 -14.36
CA ALA A 22 25.82 12.16 -13.58
C ALA A 22 25.24 11.14 -14.56
N CYS A 23 25.93 10.01 -14.73
CA CYS A 23 25.40 8.90 -15.50
C CYS A 23 24.03 8.56 -14.92
N ALA A 24 22.96 8.85 -15.67
CA ALA A 24 21.64 8.34 -15.37
C ALA A 24 21.74 6.81 -15.45
N ARG A 25 22.02 6.18 -14.31
CA ARG A 25 22.20 4.74 -14.22
C ARG A 25 20.83 4.10 -14.36
N SER A 26 20.66 3.21 -15.34
CA SER A 26 19.44 2.40 -15.43
C SER A 26 19.24 1.63 -14.13
N PRO A 27 17.98 1.49 -13.66
CA PRO A 27 17.68 0.64 -12.52
C PRO A 27 18.12 -0.79 -12.85
N VAL A 28 18.85 -1.41 -11.93
CA VAL A 28 19.32 -2.80 -12.09
C VAL A 28 18.23 -3.72 -11.55
N LEU A 29 17.54 -4.41 -12.46
CA LEU A 29 16.57 -5.44 -12.10
C LEU A 29 17.27 -6.68 -11.52
N LEU A 30 16.65 -7.32 -10.54
CA LEU A 30 17.10 -8.60 -10.02
C LEU A 30 16.97 -9.67 -11.10
N GLU A 31 17.92 -10.60 -11.14
CA GLU A 31 17.90 -11.71 -12.11
C GLU A 31 16.65 -12.60 -11.94
N SER A 32 16.19 -12.78 -10.71
CA SER A 32 14.93 -13.48 -10.43
C SER A 32 13.72 -12.77 -11.04
N THR A 33 13.71 -11.43 -11.04
CA THR A 33 12.64 -10.65 -11.66
C THR A 33 12.69 -10.83 -13.17
N LYS A 34 13.86 -10.62 -13.79
CA LYS A 34 14.02 -10.78 -15.24
C LYS A 34 13.61 -12.17 -15.74
N ALA A 35 13.88 -13.21 -14.96
CA ALA A 35 13.52 -14.58 -15.31
C ALA A 35 12.00 -14.83 -15.33
N ASN A 36 11.22 -14.05 -14.57
CA ASN A 36 9.78 -14.22 -14.44
C ASN A 36 8.96 -13.24 -15.30
N LEU A 37 9.60 -12.24 -15.91
CA LEU A 37 8.94 -11.26 -16.77
C LEU A 37 8.97 -11.73 -18.23
N THR A 38 7.84 -11.57 -18.94
CA THR A 38 7.84 -11.60 -20.41
C THR A 38 8.72 -10.49 -20.99
N PRO A 39 9.23 -10.60 -22.25
CA PRO A 39 10.03 -9.54 -22.87
C PRO A 39 9.31 -8.19 -23.00
N GLN A 40 7.98 -8.23 -23.14
CA GLN A 40 7.11 -7.07 -23.28
C GLN A 40 5.74 -7.41 -22.70
N SER A 41 5.16 -6.47 -21.97
CA SER A 41 3.76 -6.51 -21.53
C SER A 41 3.14 -5.12 -21.67
N GLU A 42 1.89 -5.04 -22.12
CA GLU A 42 1.15 -3.78 -22.24
C GLU A 42 -0.35 -4.00 -21.99
N LEU A 43 -0.88 -3.32 -20.99
CA LEU A 43 -2.28 -3.34 -20.56
C LEU A 43 -3.10 -2.36 -21.40
N ILE A 44 -3.28 -2.68 -22.68
CA ILE A 44 -3.99 -1.84 -23.65
C ILE A 44 -5.45 -1.53 -23.27
N GLN A 45 -6.04 -2.37 -22.41
CA GLN A 45 -7.41 -2.23 -21.91
C GLN A 45 -7.56 -1.09 -20.89
N VAL A 46 -6.47 -0.57 -20.33
CA VAL A 46 -6.52 0.58 -19.42
C VAL A 46 -7.01 1.79 -20.22
N PRO A 47 -8.18 2.37 -19.88
CA PRO A 47 -8.73 3.49 -20.63
C PRO A 47 -7.83 4.71 -20.51
N PHE A 48 -7.98 5.66 -21.43
CA PHE A 48 -7.25 6.91 -21.41
C PHE A 48 -8.18 8.10 -21.26
N TYR A 49 -7.85 8.95 -20.28
CA TYR A 49 -8.47 10.25 -20.08
C TYR A 49 -7.37 11.30 -20.18
N ALA A 50 -7.49 12.21 -21.15
CA ALA A 50 -6.49 13.26 -21.36
C ALA A 50 -6.39 14.14 -20.11
N GLN A 51 -5.16 14.34 -19.63
CA GLN A 51 -4.89 15.10 -18.42
C GLN A 51 -4.64 16.56 -18.81
N THR A 52 -5.61 17.43 -18.54
CA THR A 52 -5.41 18.89 -18.66
C THR A 52 -4.81 19.45 -17.35
N GLU A 53 -4.48 20.74 -17.32
CA GLU A 53 -3.80 21.38 -16.20
C GLU A 53 -4.50 21.08 -14.86
N TYR A 54 -3.75 20.61 -13.86
CA TYR A 54 -4.21 20.23 -12.52
C TYR A 54 -5.15 19.00 -12.42
N GLN A 55 -5.37 18.24 -13.50
CA GLN A 55 -6.28 17.07 -13.52
C GLN A 55 -5.59 15.71 -13.51
N CYS A 56 -4.26 15.66 -13.38
CA CYS A 56 -3.50 14.40 -13.45
C CYS A 56 -3.91 13.39 -12.37
N GLY A 57 -4.23 13.82 -11.14
CA GLY A 57 -4.74 12.94 -10.09
C GLY A 57 -6.10 12.31 -10.43
N PRO A 58 -7.18 13.11 -10.61
CA PRO A 58 -8.49 12.61 -11.00
C PRO A 58 -8.46 11.72 -12.25
N ALA A 59 -7.69 12.10 -13.28
CA ALA A 59 -7.58 11.32 -14.50
C ALA A 59 -6.93 9.95 -14.26
N THR A 60 -5.83 9.88 -13.51
CA THR A 60 -5.20 8.58 -13.18
C THR A 60 -6.12 7.68 -12.36
N LEU A 61 -6.88 8.24 -11.40
CA LEU A 61 -7.90 7.48 -10.67
C LEU A 61 -9.01 6.97 -11.59
N ALA A 62 -9.52 7.79 -12.50
CA ALA A 62 -10.52 7.37 -13.48
C ALA A 62 -10.00 6.17 -14.29
N MET A 63 -8.75 6.23 -14.76
CA MET A 63 -8.15 5.13 -15.54
C MET A 63 -8.11 3.82 -14.75
N VAL A 64 -7.57 3.83 -13.53
CA VAL A 64 -7.39 2.59 -12.75
C VAL A 64 -8.69 2.07 -12.15
N LEU A 65 -9.64 2.93 -11.77
CA LEU A 65 -10.96 2.49 -11.29
C LEU A 65 -11.78 1.85 -12.42
N ASN A 66 -11.82 2.47 -13.60
CA ASN A 66 -12.51 1.87 -14.76
C ASN A 66 -11.84 0.58 -15.23
N HIS A 67 -10.51 0.46 -15.10
CA HIS A 67 -9.81 -0.80 -15.36
C HIS A 67 -10.24 -1.91 -14.39
N GLN A 68 -10.60 -1.57 -13.14
CA GLN A 68 -11.19 -2.51 -12.18
C GLN A 68 -12.71 -2.71 -12.40
N GLY A 69 -13.27 -2.18 -13.48
CA GLY A 69 -14.70 -2.28 -13.77
C GLY A 69 -15.59 -1.35 -12.94
N VAL A 70 -15.01 -0.38 -12.23
CA VAL A 70 -15.75 0.63 -11.46
C VAL A 70 -16.00 1.86 -12.33
N ASP A 71 -17.27 2.19 -12.54
CA ASP A 71 -17.68 3.39 -13.29
C ASP A 71 -17.32 4.66 -12.50
N ALA A 72 -16.24 5.30 -12.92
CA ALA A 72 -15.72 6.52 -12.31
C ALA A 72 -15.40 7.56 -13.38
N SER A 73 -16.25 8.58 -13.49
CA SER A 73 -16.01 9.68 -14.44
C SER A 73 -15.04 10.71 -13.88
N LEU A 74 -14.35 11.42 -14.79
CA LEU A 74 -13.42 12.48 -14.42
C LEU A 74 -14.14 13.61 -13.68
N GLU A 75 -15.34 13.97 -14.12
CA GLU A 75 -16.19 15.00 -13.54
C GLU A 75 -16.56 14.70 -12.09
N GLN A 76 -16.80 13.43 -11.75
CA GLN A 76 -17.08 13.00 -10.36
C GLN A 76 -15.83 13.02 -9.48
N LEU A 77 -14.64 12.76 -10.05
CA LEU A 77 -13.39 12.63 -9.31
C LEU A 77 -12.71 13.98 -9.03
N ILE A 78 -12.83 14.95 -9.91
CA ILE A 78 -12.25 16.30 -9.73
C ILE A 78 -12.56 16.88 -8.33
N PRO A 79 -13.83 17.01 -7.89
CA PRO A 79 -14.13 17.62 -6.59
C PRO A 79 -13.70 16.76 -5.39
N GLN A 80 -13.38 15.48 -5.58
CA GLN A 80 -13.03 14.56 -4.49
C GLN A 80 -11.53 14.56 -4.17
N VAL A 81 -10.70 14.95 -5.14
CA VAL A 81 -9.24 14.86 -5.08
C VAL A 81 -8.58 16.24 -5.16
N PHE A 82 -9.24 17.23 -5.77
CA PHE A 82 -8.74 18.59 -5.86
C PHE A 82 -9.03 19.38 -4.57
N LEU A 83 -7.99 19.95 -3.96
CA LEU A 83 -8.12 20.77 -2.75
C LEU A 83 -7.88 22.25 -3.06
N PRO A 84 -8.84 23.16 -2.80
CA PRO A 84 -8.60 24.60 -2.92
C PRO A 84 -7.43 25.04 -2.02
N GLY A 85 -6.39 25.63 -2.61
CA GLY A 85 -5.19 26.10 -1.89
C GLY A 85 -4.00 25.14 -1.89
N ARG A 86 -4.16 23.93 -2.44
CA ARG A 86 -3.06 23.04 -2.82
C ARG A 86 -3.20 22.80 -4.32
N GLU A 87 -2.29 23.33 -5.13
CA GLU A 87 -2.34 23.30 -6.61
C GLU A 87 -2.16 21.87 -7.20
N GLY A 88 -2.94 20.88 -6.74
CA GLY A 88 -2.89 19.51 -7.21
C GLY A 88 -3.47 18.47 -6.25
N SER A 89 -3.41 17.22 -6.68
CA SER A 89 -3.82 16.05 -5.90
C SER A 89 -2.70 15.58 -4.99
N VAL A 90 -3.05 15.25 -3.74
CA VAL A 90 -2.11 14.76 -2.73
C VAL A 90 -2.32 13.27 -2.47
N GLN A 91 -1.25 12.57 -2.10
CA GLN A 91 -1.21 11.10 -2.03
C GLN A 91 -2.28 10.50 -1.10
N PRO A 92 -2.51 11.03 0.13
CA PRO A 92 -3.56 10.48 1.00
C PRO A 92 -4.97 10.55 0.38
N GLU A 93 -5.26 11.64 -0.33
CA GLU A 93 -6.53 11.90 -0.99
C GLU A 93 -6.75 10.98 -2.19
N MET A 94 -5.66 10.62 -2.91
CA MET A 94 -5.71 9.59 -3.95
C MET A 94 -6.14 8.24 -3.35
N LEU A 95 -5.47 7.78 -2.28
CA LEU A 95 -5.78 6.52 -1.62
C LEU A 95 -7.18 6.53 -0.98
N ALA A 96 -7.58 7.64 -0.36
CA ALA A 96 -8.90 7.81 0.23
C ALA A 96 -10.01 7.81 -0.83
N THR A 97 -9.77 8.40 -1.99
CA THR A 97 -10.74 8.40 -3.09
C THR A 97 -10.96 6.99 -3.61
N VAL A 98 -9.92 6.17 -3.79
CA VAL A 98 -10.08 4.75 -4.17
C VAL A 98 -11.01 4.01 -3.19
N ARG A 99 -10.84 4.25 -1.87
CA ARG A 99 -11.72 3.65 -0.87
C ARG A 99 -13.16 4.14 -0.95
N ARG A 100 -13.43 5.39 -1.32
CA ARG A 100 -14.82 5.87 -1.55
C ARG A 100 -15.53 5.12 -2.67
N TYR A 101 -14.79 4.50 -3.57
CA TYR A 101 -15.31 3.64 -4.64
C TYR A 101 -15.31 2.15 -4.26
N GLU A 102 -15.27 1.82 -2.96
CA GLU A 102 -15.30 0.45 -2.43
C GLU A 102 -14.14 -0.43 -2.94
N GLN A 103 -13.02 0.20 -3.30
CA GLN A 103 -11.78 -0.47 -3.71
C GLN A 103 -10.66 -0.23 -2.68
N LEU A 104 -9.64 -1.09 -2.71
CA LEU A 104 -8.43 -0.94 -1.90
C LEU A 104 -7.29 -0.38 -2.77
N ALA A 105 -6.62 0.64 -2.26
CA ALA A 105 -5.37 1.14 -2.82
C ALA A 105 -4.19 0.57 -2.04
N PHE A 106 -3.37 -0.25 -2.70
CA PHE A 106 -2.20 -0.88 -2.11
C PHE A 106 -0.92 -0.17 -2.56
N PRO A 107 -0.24 0.58 -1.67
CA PRO A 107 1.08 1.12 -1.98
C PRO A 107 2.03 -0.01 -2.38
N ILE A 108 2.75 0.18 -3.48
CA ILE A 108 3.74 -0.81 -3.95
C ILE A 108 5.08 -0.56 -3.27
N ARG A 109 5.98 -1.56 -3.33
CA ARG A 109 7.39 -1.29 -3.02
C ARG A 109 7.95 -0.35 -4.10
N GLY A 110 8.63 0.72 -3.68
CA GLY A 110 9.27 1.67 -4.58
C GLY A 110 10.52 1.10 -5.26
N THR A 111 10.37 0.07 -6.09
CA THR A 111 11.45 -0.52 -6.91
C THR A 111 10.92 -0.81 -8.31
N MET A 112 11.80 -0.76 -9.32
CA MET A 112 11.42 -1.12 -10.68
C MET A 112 10.94 -2.58 -10.74
N ASP A 113 11.57 -3.49 -9.99
CA ASP A 113 11.13 -4.90 -9.92
C ASP A 113 9.66 -5.06 -9.49
N ALA A 114 9.21 -4.30 -8.49
CA ALA A 114 7.85 -4.38 -8.01
C ALA A 114 6.87 -3.78 -9.03
N LEU A 115 7.23 -2.62 -9.61
CA LEU A 115 6.43 -1.98 -10.65
C LEU A 115 6.24 -2.92 -11.84
N LEU A 116 7.31 -3.50 -12.38
CA LEU A 116 7.23 -4.41 -13.53
C LEU A 116 6.47 -5.70 -13.19
N GLY A 117 6.64 -6.23 -11.97
CA GLY A 117 5.89 -7.39 -11.49
C GLY A 117 4.38 -7.14 -11.45
N HIS A 118 3.95 -5.95 -11.04
CA HIS A 118 2.53 -5.56 -11.10
C HIS A 118 2.01 -5.48 -12.53
N LEU A 119 2.77 -4.87 -13.44
CA LEU A 119 2.38 -4.79 -14.85
C LEU A 119 2.25 -6.17 -15.50
N GLU A 120 3.17 -7.08 -15.19
CA GLU A 120 3.10 -8.48 -15.65
C GLU A 120 1.88 -9.21 -15.08
N ALA A 121 1.51 -8.93 -13.82
CA ALA A 121 0.33 -9.49 -13.16
C ALA A 121 -1.01 -8.89 -13.65
N GLY A 122 -0.97 -7.87 -14.52
CA GLY A 122 -2.17 -7.20 -15.04
C GLY A 122 -2.65 -5.99 -14.22
N ASP A 123 -1.85 -5.53 -13.27
CA ASP A 123 -2.16 -4.41 -12.38
C ASP A 123 -1.51 -3.12 -12.90
N PRO A 124 -2.29 -2.16 -13.45
CA PRO A 124 -1.76 -0.85 -13.79
C PRO A 124 -1.35 -0.09 -12.53
N VAL A 125 -0.20 0.57 -12.57
CA VAL A 125 0.39 1.21 -11.39
C VAL A 125 0.22 2.72 -11.51
N VAL A 126 -0.50 3.33 -10.57
CA VAL A 126 -0.49 4.80 -10.43
C VAL A 126 0.85 5.20 -9.83
N VAL A 127 1.55 6.13 -10.47
CA VAL A 127 2.88 6.60 -10.06
C VAL A 127 2.90 8.11 -9.97
N MET A 128 3.66 8.63 -9.01
CA MET A 128 3.93 10.06 -8.90
C MET A 128 5.32 10.34 -9.46
N GLN A 129 5.49 11.32 -10.32
CA GLN A 129 6.80 11.75 -10.81
C GLN A 129 7.02 13.22 -10.45
N ASN A 130 8.28 13.61 -10.26
CA ASN A 130 8.68 15.00 -10.31
C ASN A 130 9.46 15.23 -11.62
N LEU A 131 8.77 15.80 -12.62
CA LEU A 131 9.30 15.97 -13.97
C LEU A 131 10.35 17.09 -14.06
N ALA A 132 10.37 17.98 -13.07
CA ALA A 132 11.29 19.11 -13.01
C ALA A 132 12.39 18.92 -11.96
N LEU A 133 13.36 19.83 -11.92
CA LEU A 133 14.50 19.76 -10.99
C LEU A 133 14.03 20.02 -9.54
N PRO A 134 14.75 19.51 -8.51
CA PRO A 134 14.35 19.68 -7.12
C PRO A 134 14.09 21.13 -6.68
N ALA A 135 14.77 22.11 -7.30
CA ALA A 135 14.60 23.53 -7.02
C ALA A 135 13.28 24.13 -7.56
N PHE A 136 12.63 23.47 -8.52
CA PHE A 136 11.37 23.90 -9.16
C PHE A 136 10.51 22.67 -9.45
N PRO A 137 9.82 22.08 -8.45
CA PRO A 137 9.14 20.81 -8.62
C PRO A 137 7.94 20.91 -9.58
N MET A 138 7.75 19.88 -10.40
CA MET A 138 6.57 19.69 -11.25
C MET A 138 6.02 18.30 -10.97
N TRP A 139 5.05 18.24 -10.06
CA TRP A 139 4.41 17.00 -9.64
C TRP A 139 3.44 16.51 -10.71
N HIS A 140 3.56 15.23 -11.06
CA HIS A 140 2.82 14.65 -12.17
C HIS A 140 2.39 13.23 -11.84
N TYR A 141 1.09 12.95 -11.90
CA TYR A 141 0.60 11.58 -11.82
C TYR A 141 0.49 10.96 -13.21
N ALA A 142 0.93 9.72 -13.33
CA ALA A 142 0.75 8.90 -14.52
C ALA A 142 0.28 7.49 -14.13
N VAL A 143 -0.20 6.74 -15.10
CA VAL A 143 -0.46 5.30 -14.92
C VAL A 143 0.54 4.53 -15.76
N ALA A 144 1.40 3.74 -15.13
CA ALA A 144 2.20 2.75 -15.84
C ALA A 144 1.30 1.60 -16.28
N ILE A 145 1.40 1.25 -17.56
CA ILE A 145 0.55 0.22 -18.18
C ILE A 145 1.36 -0.84 -18.91
N GLY A 146 2.67 -0.70 -19.05
CA GLY A 146 3.46 -1.68 -19.77
C GLY A 146 4.95 -1.39 -19.78
N TYR A 147 5.70 -2.33 -20.31
CA TYR A 147 7.14 -2.25 -20.47
C TYR A 147 7.62 -3.05 -21.68
N ASP A 148 8.83 -2.72 -22.14
CA ASP A 148 9.60 -3.45 -23.13
C ASP A 148 11.03 -3.59 -22.58
N LEU A 149 11.41 -4.82 -22.20
CA LEU A 149 12.70 -5.13 -21.59
C LEU A 149 13.86 -4.99 -22.59
N PRO A 150 13.79 -5.53 -23.84
CA PRO A 150 14.85 -5.35 -24.82
C PRO A 150 15.23 -3.88 -25.07
N ASN A 151 14.24 -2.99 -25.08
CA ASN A 151 14.45 -1.56 -25.31
C ASN A 151 14.62 -0.76 -24.01
N GLU A 152 14.51 -1.38 -22.83
CA GLU A 152 14.47 -0.74 -21.52
C GLU A 152 13.49 0.45 -21.46
N THR A 153 12.27 0.26 -21.96
CA THR A 153 11.24 1.32 -21.98
C THR A 153 10.00 0.98 -21.15
N LEU A 154 9.45 2.00 -20.50
CA LEU A 154 8.19 1.96 -19.80
C LEU A 154 7.13 2.68 -20.63
N ILE A 155 5.90 2.16 -20.60
CA ILE A 155 4.73 2.68 -21.29
C ILE A 155 3.75 3.23 -20.25
N LEU A 156 3.33 4.48 -20.42
CA LEU A 156 2.50 5.23 -19.48
C LEU A 156 1.28 5.82 -20.19
N ARG A 157 0.14 5.90 -19.48
CA ARG A 157 -0.90 6.91 -19.74
C ARG A 157 -0.49 8.19 -19.00
N SER A 158 -0.19 9.27 -19.73
CA SER A 158 0.43 10.46 -19.12
C SER A 158 0.16 11.75 -19.91
N GLY A 159 -0.31 12.79 -19.23
CA GLY A 159 -0.61 14.07 -19.87
C GLY A 159 -1.71 13.94 -20.92
N GLU A 160 -1.51 14.59 -22.07
CA GLU A 160 -2.34 14.46 -23.27
C GLU A 160 -1.91 13.29 -24.17
N ILE A 161 -0.87 12.53 -23.78
CA ILE A 161 -0.30 11.45 -24.58
C ILE A 161 -0.86 10.12 -24.11
N GLU A 162 -1.68 9.52 -24.97
CA GLU A 162 -2.34 8.23 -24.70
C GLU A 162 -1.33 7.11 -24.44
N ARG A 163 -0.30 7.00 -25.28
CA ARG A 163 0.76 5.99 -25.17
C ARG A 163 2.12 6.69 -25.06
N HIS A 164 2.47 7.11 -23.86
CA HIS A 164 3.73 7.80 -23.59
C HIS A 164 4.83 6.79 -23.26
N THR A 165 5.89 6.75 -24.07
CA THR A 165 7.05 5.87 -23.84
C THR A 165 8.24 6.65 -23.31
N MET A 166 8.94 6.08 -22.32
CA MET A 166 10.21 6.64 -21.82
C MET A 166 11.17 5.54 -21.39
N SER A 167 12.48 5.81 -21.38
CA SER A 167 13.46 4.84 -20.88
C SER A 167 13.30 4.60 -19.38
N PHE A 168 13.64 3.38 -18.92
CA PHE A 168 13.67 3.02 -17.50
C PHE A 168 14.54 3.96 -16.68
N SER A 169 15.70 4.36 -17.21
CA SER A 169 16.61 5.31 -16.56
C SER A 169 15.96 6.68 -16.32
N ARG A 170 15.26 7.22 -17.32
CA ARG A 170 14.58 8.52 -17.21
C ARG A 170 13.38 8.45 -16.27
N PHE A 171 12.61 7.36 -16.36
CA PHE A 171 11.50 7.11 -15.46
C PHE A 171 11.98 7.04 -14.01
N ASP A 172 12.92 6.15 -13.69
CA ASP A 172 13.39 5.94 -12.31
C ASP A 172 13.99 7.22 -11.73
N ALA A 173 14.71 8.02 -12.53
CA ALA A 173 15.27 9.29 -12.08
C ALA A 173 14.23 10.34 -11.68
N THR A 174 13.04 10.33 -12.28
CA THR A 174 11.94 11.26 -11.96
C THR A 174 11.01 10.69 -10.89
N TRP A 175 10.89 9.36 -10.81
CA TRP A 175 10.14 8.63 -9.78
C TRP A 175 10.87 8.64 -8.43
N ALA A 176 12.21 8.53 -8.43
CA ALA A 176 13.02 8.58 -7.21
C ALA A 176 12.89 9.90 -6.44
N ARG A 177 12.55 11.00 -7.13
CA ARG A 177 12.31 12.32 -6.51
C ARG A 177 11.02 12.38 -5.70
N THR A 178 10.14 11.41 -5.87
CA THR A 178 8.89 11.24 -5.11
C THR A 178 8.97 10.00 -4.22
N GLU A 179 10.19 9.59 -3.84
CA GLU A 179 10.45 8.38 -3.05
C GLU A 179 9.96 7.09 -3.71
N ARG A 180 9.86 7.10 -5.04
CA ARG A 180 9.28 6.00 -5.84
C ARG A 180 7.87 5.61 -5.38
N TRP A 181 7.08 6.62 -5.02
CA TRP A 181 5.70 6.41 -4.62
C TRP A 181 4.83 5.91 -5.78
N GLY A 182 4.06 4.88 -5.50
CA GLY A 182 3.02 4.37 -6.39
C GLY A 182 2.12 3.38 -5.68
N PHE A 183 0.97 3.09 -6.28
CA PHE A 183 0.01 2.12 -5.76
C PHE A 183 -0.74 1.41 -6.89
N VAL A 184 -1.30 0.26 -6.57
CA VAL A 184 -2.26 -0.48 -7.40
C VAL A 184 -3.61 -0.50 -6.74
N VAL A 185 -4.67 -0.70 -7.53
CA VAL A 185 -6.05 -0.81 -7.04
C VAL A 185 -6.53 -2.25 -7.14
N SER A 186 -7.23 -2.74 -6.12
CA SER A 186 -7.87 -4.06 -6.14
C SER A 186 -9.19 -4.07 -5.39
N GLU A 187 -10.05 -5.00 -5.77
CA GLU A 187 -11.31 -5.26 -5.10
C GLU A 187 -11.09 -6.00 -3.75
N PRO A 188 -12.04 -5.89 -2.79
CA PRO A 188 -11.96 -6.63 -1.54
C PRO A 188 -11.80 -8.13 -1.75
N GLY A 189 -10.89 -8.75 -1.00
CA GLY A 189 -10.57 -10.18 -1.12
C GLY A 189 -9.53 -10.53 -2.18
N LYS A 190 -9.12 -9.58 -3.03
CA LYS A 190 -7.99 -9.78 -3.94
C LYS A 190 -6.78 -9.02 -3.40
N LEU A 191 -5.71 -9.76 -3.10
CA LEU A 191 -4.44 -9.18 -2.69
C LEU A 191 -3.44 -9.23 -3.86
N PRO A 192 -3.07 -8.08 -4.46
CA PRO A 192 -2.13 -8.03 -5.57
C PRO A 192 -0.77 -8.66 -5.22
N GLU A 193 -0.16 -9.31 -6.20
CA GLU A 193 1.17 -9.92 -6.00
C GLU A 193 2.23 -8.85 -5.71
N GLY A 194 3.27 -9.19 -4.95
CA GLY A 194 4.37 -8.27 -4.65
C GLY A 194 4.06 -7.18 -3.60
N VAL A 195 2.80 -6.97 -3.22
CA VAL A 195 2.44 -6.15 -2.05
C VAL A 195 3.10 -6.75 -0.80
N THR A 196 3.50 -5.92 0.15
CA THR A 196 4.10 -6.37 1.42
C THR A 196 3.05 -6.53 2.49
N ALA A 197 3.30 -7.37 3.50
CA ALA A 197 2.41 -7.52 4.65
C ALA A 197 2.10 -6.17 5.33
N ARG A 198 3.09 -5.27 5.43
CA ARG A 198 2.88 -3.93 5.99
C ARG A 198 1.89 -3.12 5.15
N ASN A 199 2.14 -2.99 3.85
CA ASN A 199 1.30 -2.18 2.97
C ASN A 199 -0.12 -2.75 2.86
N ALA A 200 -0.26 -4.08 2.88
CA ALA A 200 -1.55 -4.74 2.88
C ALA A 200 -2.31 -4.51 4.21
N LEU A 201 -1.64 -4.64 5.37
CA LEU A 201 -2.23 -4.30 6.68
C LEU A 201 -2.77 -2.87 6.68
N GLU A 202 -1.97 -1.90 6.25
CA GLU A 202 -2.35 -0.48 6.20
C GLU A 202 -3.56 -0.26 5.26
N ALA A 203 -3.51 -0.81 4.04
CA ALA A 203 -4.59 -0.64 3.05
C ALA A 203 -5.91 -1.28 3.50
N ILE A 204 -5.88 -2.49 4.05
CA ILE A 204 -7.07 -3.20 4.50
C ILE A 204 -7.65 -2.54 5.76
N SER A 205 -6.81 -2.11 6.70
CA SER A 205 -7.27 -1.39 7.90
C SER A 205 -7.95 -0.07 7.54
N ALA A 206 -7.36 0.70 6.61
CA ALA A 206 -7.95 1.95 6.15
C ALA A 206 -9.28 1.73 5.39
N PHE A 207 -9.43 0.59 4.71
CA PHE A 207 -10.70 0.19 4.09
C PHE A 207 -11.75 -0.19 5.13
N GLU A 208 -11.37 -0.99 6.14
CA GLU A 208 -12.25 -1.37 7.25
C GLU A 208 -12.73 -0.16 8.05
N GLU A 209 -11.87 0.81 8.33
CA GLU A 209 -12.25 2.02 9.06
C GLU A 209 -13.39 2.79 8.36
N GLN A 210 -13.43 2.74 7.03
CA GLN A 210 -14.43 3.44 6.24
C GLN A 210 -15.71 2.62 5.99
N HIS A 211 -15.60 1.31 5.80
CA HIS A 211 -16.70 0.45 5.33
C HIS A 211 -17.18 -0.58 6.37
N GLY A 212 -16.46 -0.71 7.48
CA GLY A 212 -16.75 -1.65 8.56
C GLY A 212 -16.18 -3.06 8.32
N SER A 213 -16.19 -3.85 9.39
CA SER A 213 -15.55 -5.16 9.45
C SER A 213 -16.12 -6.17 8.45
N LEU A 214 -17.44 -6.23 8.25
CA LEU A 214 -18.04 -7.19 7.32
C LEU A 214 -17.57 -6.98 5.87
N ALA A 215 -17.39 -5.73 5.45
CA ALA A 215 -16.91 -5.41 4.11
C ALA A 215 -15.41 -5.77 3.92
N SER A 216 -14.62 -5.76 5.00
CA SER A 216 -13.19 -6.09 4.95
C SER A 216 -12.87 -7.58 5.15
N LEU A 217 -13.87 -8.41 5.49
CA LEU A 217 -13.67 -9.82 5.82
C LEU A 217 -12.90 -10.60 4.74
N SER A 218 -13.30 -10.49 3.47
CA SER A 218 -12.62 -11.18 2.38
C SER A 218 -11.17 -10.73 2.24
N SER A 219 -10.89 -9.43 2.42
CA SER A 219 -9.54 -8.87 2.36
C SER A 219 -8.65 -9.39 3.50
N TRP A 220 -9.17 -9.48 4.73
CA TRP A 220 -8.44 -10.05 5.85
C TRP A 220 -8.21 -11.56 5.71
N GLN A 221 -9.16 -12.29 5.13
CA GLN A 221 -8.97 -13.70 4.78
C GLN A 221 -7.84 -13.87 3.76
N ALA A 222 -7.85 -13.12 2.68
CA ALA A 222 -6.78 -13.13 1.67
C ALA A 222 -5.41 -12.72 2.26
N PHE A 223 -5.41 -11.75 3.19
CA PHE A 223 -4.21 -11.36 3.91
C PHE A 223 -3.66 -12.53 4.74
N ALA A 224 -4.49 -13.17 5.56
CA ALA A 224 -4.06 -14.25 6.45
C ALA A 224 -3.64 -15.51 5.67
N GLU A 225 -4.23 -15.76 4.50
CA GLU A 225 -3.79 -16.82 3.59
C GLU A 225 -2.38 -16.52 3.04
N ARG A 226 -2.11 -15.27 2.64
CA ARG A 226 -0.80 -14.87 2.10
C ARG A 226 0.28 -14.74 3.17
N TYR A 227 -0.06 -14.27 4.36
CA TYR A 227 0.87 -14.02 5.47
C TYR A 227 0.42 -14.73 6.75
N PRO A 228 0.38 -16.07 6.77
CA PRO A 228 -0.21 -16.84 7.88
C PRO A 228 0.53 -16.64 9.19
N THR A 229 1.80 -16.24 9.15
CA THR A 229 2.67 -16.00 10.31
C THR A 229 2.68 -14.55 10.80
N ASN A 230 1.77 -13.69 10.30
CA ASN A 230 1.66 -12.31 10.76
C ASN A 230 0.66 -12.21 11.93
N PRO A 231 1.10 -11.93 13.17
CA PRO A 231 0.21 -11.92 14.34
C PRO A 231 -0.86 -10.83 14.27
N LEU A 232 -0.54 -9.64 13.76
CA LEU A 232 -1.49 -8.54 13.62
C LEU A 232 -2.59 -8.87 12.61
N GLY A 233 -2.24 -9.53 11.50
CA GLY A 233 -3.24 -9.98 10.51
C GLY A 233 -4.17 -11.05 11.05
N GLN A 234 -3.65 -12.01 11.83
CA GLN A 234 -4.48 -13.01 12.50
C GLN A 234 -5.42 -12.36 13.53
N PHE A 235 -4.92 -11.38 14.29
CA PHE A 235 -5.73 -10.62 15.24
C PHE A 235 -6.84 -9.82 14.54
N ALA A 236 -6.52 -9.09 13.47
CA ALA A 236 -7.49 -8.33 12.68
C ALA A 236 -8.55 -9.25 12.04
N LEU A 237 -8.12 -10.38 11.46
CA LEU A 237 -9.04 -11.40 10.95
C LEU A 237 -9.97 -11.93 12.05
N GLY A 238 -9.44 -12.19 13.25
CA GLY A 238 -10.26 -12.62 14.39
C GLY A 238 -11.32 -11.59 14.76
N ASN A 239 -10.98 -10.30 14.81
CA ASN A 239 -11.93 -9.22 15.11
C ASN A 239 -13.07 -9.18 14.08
N VAL A 240 -12.72 -9.31 12.81
CA VAL A 240 -13.69 -9.24 11.72
C VAL A 240 -14.57 -10.50 11.65
N LEU A 241 -14.00 -11.69 11.90
CA LEU A 241 -14.76 -12.93 12.05
C LEU A 241 -15.71 -12.89 13.24
N TYR A 242 -15.28 -12.28 14.36
CA TYR A 242 -16.13 -12.09 15.52
C TYR A 242 -17.32 -11.17 15.21
N ALA A 243 -17.06 -10.04 14.53
CA ALA A 243 -18.11 -9.15 14.04
C ALA A 243 -19.05 -9.82 13.02
N ALA A 244 -18.57 -10.84 12.30
CA ALA A 244 -19.35 -11.68 11.40
C ALA A 244 -20.08 -12.85 12.09
N GLU A 245 -20.12 -12.89 13.43
CA GLU A 245 -20.73 -13.95 14.24
C GLU A 245 -20.13 -15.35 13.99
N GLN A 246 -18.93 -15.43 13.42
CA GLN A 246 -18.20 -16.67 13.18
C GLN A 246 -17.29 -16.99 14.38
N SER A 247 -17.87 -17.18 15.56
CA SER A 247 -17.16 -17.28 16.84
C SER A 247 -16.04 -18.34 16.83
N ASP A 248 -16.28 -19.52 16.26
CA ASP A 248 -15.26 -20.59 16.21
C ASP A 248 -14.07 -20.22 15.31
N ALA A 249 -14.33 -19.53 14.20
CA ALA A 249 -13.28 -19.07 13.30
C ALA A 249 -12.50 -17.90 13.92
N ALA A 250 -13.21 -16.98 14.58
CA ALA A 250 -12.61 -15.87 15.31
C ALA A 250 -11.67 -16.38 16.41
N LEU A 251 -12.11 -17.36 17.19
CA LEU A 251 -11.31 -18.00 18.23
C LEU A 251 -10.00 -18.59 17.68
N ARG A 252 -10.06 -19.34 16.57
CA ARG A 252 -8.85 -19.89 15.94
C ARG A 252 -7.88 -18.82 15.48
N ALA A 253 -8.39 -17.72 14.92
CA ALA A 253 -7.56 -16.60 14.48
C ALA A 253 -6.91 -15.88 15.66
N PHE A 254 -7.65 -15.63 16.74
CA PHE A 254 -7.08 -15.05 17.97
C PHE A 254 -6.06 -15.97 18.63
N GLU A 255 -6.34 -17.27 18.73
CA GLU A 255 -5.37 -18.25 19.25
C GLU A 255 -4.10 -18.27 18.39
N SER A 256 -4.22 -18.22 17.06
CA SER A 256 -3.06 -18.08 16.17
C SER A 256 -2.28 -16.80 16.44
N ALA A 257 -2.95 -15.65 16.64
CA ALA A 257 -2.30 -14.40 17.00
C ALA A 257 -1.52 -14.52 18.32
N THR A 258 -2.09 -15.16 19.36
CA THR A 258 -1.39 -15.38 20.65
C THR A 258 -0.22 -16.35 20.57
N GLN A 259 -0.24 -17.32 19.63
CA GLN A 259 0.88 -18.23 19.41
C GLN A 259 2.03 -17.54 18.66
N LEU A 260 1.70 -16.68 17.70
CA LEU A 260 2.67 -15.91 16.91
C LEU A 260 3.28 -14.75 17.71
N ASP A 261 2.47 -14.11 18.57
CA ASP A 261 2.90 -13.07 19.49
C ASP A 261 2.28 -13.29 20.89
N PRO A 262 2.98 -14.02 21.77
CA PRO A 262 2.53 -14.25 23.14
C PRO A 262 2.38 -12.99 23.99
N ALA A 263 2.99 -11.86 23.59
CA ALA A 263 2.89 -10.59 24.29
C ALA A 263 1.67 -9.75 23.83
N MET A 264 0.89 -10.22 22.86
CA MET A 264 -0.32 -9.55 22.37
C MET A 264 -1.49 -9.74 23.33
N GLY A 265 -1.49 -8.99 24.44
CA GLY A 265 -2.51 -9.13 25.48
C GLY A 265 -3.94 -8.82 25.02
N ALA A 266 -4.11 -7.97 24.00
CA ALA A 266 -5.41 -7.76 23.35
C ALA A 266 -5.96 -9.04 22.70
N ALA A 267 -5.11 -9.86 22.08
CA ALA A 267 -5.52 -11.14 21.50
C ALA A 267 -5.90 -12.13 22.60
N TRP A 268 -5.15 -12.20 23.69
CA TRP A 268 -5.50 -13.02 24.86
C TRP A 268 -6.85 -12.61 25.46
N LEU A 269 -7.13 -11.31 25.57
CA LEU A 269 -8.43 -10.81 26.03
C LEU A 269 -9.54 -11.29 25.08
N ASN A 270 -9.35 -11.19 23.77
CA ASN A 270 -10.35 -11.61 22.80
C ASN A 270 -10.58 -13.13 22.79
N VAL A 271 -9.53 -13.95 22.95
CA VAL A 271 -9.68 -15.40 23.20
C VAL A 271 -10.59 -15.65 24.40
N ALA A 272 -10.33 -14.97 25.51
CA ALA A 272 -11.14 -15.14 26.71
C ALA A 272 -12.60 -14.74 26.52
N LEU A 273 -12.86 -13.61 25.86
CA LEU A 273 -14.23 -13.14 25.61
C LEU A 273 -15.02 -14.14 24.77
N VAL A 274 -14.41 -14.72 23.73
CA VAL A 274 -15.06 -15.75 22.90
C VAL A 274 -15.29 -17.03 23.71
N ARG A 275 -14.33 -17.46 24.53
CA ARG A 275 -14.49 -18.64 25.41
C ARG A 275 -15.60 -18.46 26.45
N LEU A 276 -15.75 -17.26 27.02
CA LEU A 276 -16.86 -16.94 27.92
C LEU A 276 -18.22 -17.02 27.22
N GLN A 277 -18.32 -16.55 25.97
CA GLN A 277 -19.52 -16.68 25.17
C GLN A 277 -19.88 -18.15 24.88
N GLN A 278 -18.88 -19.03 24.81
CA GLN A 278 -19.03 -20.48 24.66
C GLN A 278 -19.23 -21.21 26.00
N GLU A 279 -19.38 -20.49 27.12
CA GLU A 279 -19.49 -21.03 28.48
C GLU A 279 -18.25 -21.83 28.96
N ASP A 280 -17.13 -21.73 28.25
CA ASP A 280 -15.85 -22.37 28.61
C ASP A 280 -15.07 -21.49 29.59
N THR A 281 -15.52 -21.49 30.84
CA THR A 281 -14.96 -20.62 31.90
C THR A 281 -13.53 -20.98 32.27
N ILE A 282 -13.10 -22.22 32.04
CA ILE A 282 -11.75 -22.68 32.40
C ILE A 282 -10.74 -22.06 31.43
N SER A 283 -10.91 -22.27 30.12
CA SER A 283 -10.01 -21.67 29.13
C SER A 283 -10.10 -20.15 29.09
N ALA A 284 -11.28 -19.58 29.37
CA ALA A 284 -11.42 -18.14 29.56
C ALA A 284 -10.56 -17.60 30.72
N HIS A 285 -10.53 -18.29 31.85
CA HIS A 285 -9.73 -17.88 33.01
C HIS A 285 -8.23 -17.88 32.68
N GLU A 286 -7.75 -18.91 31.98
CA GLU A 286 -6.35 -19.01 31.54
C GLU A 286 -5.97 -17.85 30.62
N ALA A 287 -6.78 -17.57 29.60
CA ALA A 287 -6.53 -16.48 28.66
C ALA A 287 -6.62 -15.09 29.33
N LEU A 288 -7.56 -14.87 30.26
CA LEU A 288 -7.61 -13.63 31.06
C LEU A 288 -6.38 -13.46 31.94
N SER A 289 -5.86 -14.56 32.49
CA SER A 289 -4.64 -14.53 33.31
C SER A 289 -3.44 -14.09 32.49
N GLN A 290 -3.32 -14.57 31.25
CA GLN A 290 -2.28 -14.11 30.30
C GLN A 290 -2.46 -12.62 29.97
N ALA A 291 -3.67 -12.20 29.59
CA ALA A 291 -3.96 -10.80 29.26
C ALA A 291 -3.69 -9.83 30.43
N ALA A 292 -4.03 -10.23 31.66
CA ALA A 292 -3.84 -9.42 32.86
C ALA A 292 -2.37 -9.31 33.29
N ALA A 293 -1.53 -10.28 32.95
CA ALA A 293 -0.10 -10.26 33.24
C ALA A 293 0.70 -9.33 32.31
N LEU A 294 0.12 -8.94 31.18
CA LEU A 294 0.74 -8.08 30.16
C LEU A 294 0.29 -6.62 30.35
N GLU A 295 1.23 -5.67 30.32
CA GLU A 295 0.92 -4.24 30.38
C GLU A 295 0.28 -3.76 29.07
N GLY A 296 -0.83 -3.02 29.17
CA GLY A 296 -1.52 -2.44 28.01
C GLY A 296 -2.95 -2.00 28.32
N GLU A 297 -3.62 -1.37 27.35
CA GLU A 297 -4.99 -0.84 27.52
C GLU A 297 -6.02 -1.93 27.86
N TRP A 298 -5.78 -3.17 27.42
CA TRP A 298 -6.63 -4.34 27.71
C TRP A 298 -6.53 -4.84 29.16
N GLN A 299 -5.45 -4.50 29.88
CA GLN A 299 -5.07 -5.14 31.14
C GLN A 299 -6.13 -4.95 32.22
N THR A 300 -6.60 -3.71 32.41
CA THR A 300 -7.63 -3.39 33.40
C THR A 300 -8.90 -4.19 33.16
N ARG A 301 -9.32 -4.28 31.89
CA ARG A 301 -10.51 -5.04 31.51
C ARG A 301 -10.35 -6.54 31.80
N ALA A 302 -9.18 -7.11 31.50
CA ALA A 302 -8.90 -8.51 31.81
C ALA A 302 -8.97 -8.80 33.32
N ILE A 303 -8.38 -7.93 34.15
CA ILE A 303 -8.40 -8.05 35.61
C ILE A 303 -9.84 -7.98 36.16
N GLU A 304 -10.66 -7.07 35.65
CA GLU A 304 -12.05 -6.92 36.08
C GLU A 304 -12.87 -8.19 35.81
N ILE A 305 -12.77 -8.74 34.60
CA ILE A 305 -13.47 -9.97 34.23
C ILE A 305 -12.98 -11.14 35.08
N LEU A 306 -11.66 -11.27 35.30
CA LEU A 306 -11.09 -12.34 36.11
C LEU A 306 -11.57 -12.29 37.57
N LYS A 307 -11.71 -11.09 38.15
CA LYS A 307 -12.31 -10.90 39.49
C LYS A 307 -13.78 -11.31 39.53
N ALA A 308 -14.54 -10.97 38.49
CA ALA A 308 -15.96 -11.32 38.41
C ALA A 308 -16.20 -12.85 38.32
N LEU A 309 -15.27 -13.59 37.70
CA LEU A 309 -15.30 -15.06 37.64
C LEU A 309 -14.96 -15.73 38.98
N ASN A 310 -14.28 -15.01 39.89
CA ASN A 310 -13.87 -15.52 41.22
C ASN A 310 -14.37 -14.60 42.37
N PRO A 311 -15.69 -14.48 42.60
CA PRO A 311 -16.25 -13.57 43.60
C PRO A 311 -15.89 -13.91 45.06
N SER A 312 -15.27 -15.07 45.30
CA SER A 312 -14.95 -15.61 46.63
C SER A 312 -13.74 -14.96 47.32
N SER A 313 -12.95 -14.14 46.64
CA SER A 313 -11.70 -13.58 47.20
C SER A 313 -11.86 -12.30 48.03
N HIS A 314 -13.06 -11.69 48.07
CA HIS A 314 -13.37 -10.48 48.85
C HIS A 314 -14.22 -10.72 50.12
N LYS A 315 -14.39 -11.98 50.56
CA LYS A 315 -14.98 -12.30 51.87
C LYS A 315 -13.95 -12.91 52.82
N THR A 316 -12.90 -12.15 53.12
CA THR A 316 -12.07 -12.40 54.30
C THR A 316 -11.75 -11.06 54.97
N LYS A 317 -12.45 -10.87 56.08
CA LYS A 317 -12.32 -9.92 57.20
C LYS A 317 -11.33 -8.77 57.09
#